data_AF-A0A085LYZ4-F1
#
_entry.id   AF-A0A085LYZ4-F1
#
_cell.length_a   1.000
_cell.length_b   1.000
_cell.length_c   1.000
_cell.angle_alpha   90.00
_cell.angle_beta   90.00
_cell.angle_gamma   90.00
#
_symmetry.space_group_name_H-M   'P 1'
#
loop_
_entity.id
_entity.type
_entity.pdbx_description
1 polymer ?
#
loop_
_entity_poly.entity_id
_entity_poly.type
_entity_poly.pdbx_seq_one_letter_code
_entity_poly.pdbx_strand_id
1 'polypeptide(L)'
;MYPETDQMTRSLVRNDKIRLPFEDRPGVVYEIKCGCNASYIGETGNSLLDRFRDHMKALNSYRTAEEELNGTYRKRRGRPRTTPPIEAMEKAKNSSAVVEHASQCSNDLQPRIICRESQFRLRQIKESLFIRNNRSINRDKGVEVSSIWTALINIKNGQVNRSISTMKTFGPVKKHPAFKINYENTKARYKTVRIP
;
A
#
# COMPACT_ATOMS: atom_id res chain seq x y z
N MET A 1 28.38 50.32 -15.54
CA MET A 1 27.12 50.18 -14.78
C MET A 1 26.57 48.79 -15.09
N TYR A 2 26.76 47.81 -14.18
CA TYR A 2 26.01 46.54 -14.14
C TYR A 2 24.62 46.82 -13.50
N PRO A 3 23.64 45.88 -13.49
CA PRO A 3 23.06 45.08 -14.58
C PRO A 3 21.50 44.98 -14.41
N GLU A 4 20.89 43.82 -14.76
CA GLU A 4 19.52 43.35 -14.50
C GLU A 4 18.58 43.42 -15.73
N THR A 5 18.09 42.33 -16.32
CA THR A 5 17.52 41.13 -15.68
C THR A 5 17.69 39.89 -16.57
N ASP A 6 18.66 39.03 -16.24
CA ASP A 6 18.67 37.62 -16.66
C ASP A 6 18.04 36.80 -15.54
N GLN A 7 16.71 36.65 -15.54
CA GLN A 7 16.04 35.65 -14.68
C GLN A 7 14.53 35.48 -14.93
N MET A 8 14.08 35.10 -16.15
CA MET A 8 12.81 34.36 -16.24
C MET A 8 12.55 33.56 -17.52
N THR A 9 13.55 32.90 -18.12
CA THR A 9 13.31 32.07 -19.33
C THR A 9 13.77 30.61 -19.18
N ARG A 10 13.80 30.07 -17.96
CA ARG A 10 14.08 28.62 -17.73
C ARG A 10 12.84 27.77 -17.42
N SER A 11 11.63 28.27 -17.60
CA SER A 11 10.40 27.47 -17.40
C SER A 11 9.85 26.81 -18.68
N LEU A 12 10.44 27.06 -19.86
CA LEU A 12 9.94 26.54 -21.14
C LEU A 12 10.51 25.18 -21.57
N VAL A 13 11.43 24.58 -20.81
CA VAL A 13 12.04 23.30 -21.21
C VAL A 13 12.01 22.30 -20.05
N ARG A 14 10.85 21.62 -19.93
CA ARG A 14 10.63 20.21 -19.55
C ARG A 14 9.17 20.00 -19.19
N ASN A 15 8.28 20.30 -20.14
CA ASN A 15 6.92 19.76 -20.15
C ASN A 15 6.86 18.45 -20.94
N ASP A 16 7.87 17.59 -20.78
CA ASP A 16 7.65 16.16 -21.01
C ASP A 16 6.89 15.65 -19.78
N LYS A 17 5.61 16.02 -19.70
CA LYS A 17 4.65 15.38 -18.82
C LYS A 17 4.52 13.96 -19.34
N ILE A 18 5.46 13.09 -18.94
CA ILE A 18 5.29 11.64 -19.02
C ILE A 18 3.92 11.40 -18.40
N ARG A 19 2.96 11.03 -19.25
CA ARG A 19 1.60 10.68 -18.82
C ARG A 19 1.74 9.40 -18.02
N LEU A 20 2.00 9.54 -16.72
CA LEU A 20 2.04 8.39 -15.81
C LEU A 20 0.73 7.61 -15.99
N PRO A 21 0.81 6.29 -16.22
CA PRO A 21 -0.38 5.47 -16.31
C PRO A 21 -1.21 5.70 -15.04
N PHE A 22 -2.53 5.58 -15.16
CA PHE A 22 -3.47 5.99 -14.10
C PHE A 22 -3.04 5.50 -12.72
N GLU A 23 -2.54 4.27 -12.63
CA GLU A 23 -2.07 3.57 -11.42
C GLU A 23 -0.87 4.23 -10.71
N ASP A 24 -0.03 4.99 -11.43
CA ASP A 24 1.17 5.64 -10.91
C ASP A 24 0.91 7.06 -10.39
N ARG A 25 -0.33 7.54 -10.47
CA ARG A 25 -0.66 8.92 -10.09
C ARG A 25 -0.59 9.11 -8.57
N PRO A 26 0.06 10.21 -8.09
CA PRO A 26 0.16 10.53 -6.68
C PRO A 26 -1.19 10.95 -6.06
N GLY A 27 -1.22 11.03 -4.73
CA GLY A 27 -2.38 11.54 -3.99
C GLY A 27 -3.50 10.51 -3.93
N VAL A 28 -3.24 9.38 -3.25
CA VAL A 28 -4.16 8.25 -3.20
C VAL A 28 -4.46 7.83 -1.77
N VAL A 29 -5.69 7.37 -1.55
CA VAL A 29 -6.05 6.55 -0.40
C VAL A 29 -6.12 5.12 -0.91
N TYR A 30 -5.40 4.22 -0.25
CA TYR A 30 -5.20 2.85 -0.69
C TYR A 30 -5.51 1.85 0.41
N GLU A 31 -5.78 0.63 -0.02
CA GLU A 31 -5.99 -0.56 0.80
C GLU A 31 -4.87 -1.55 0.51
N ILE A 32 -4.34 -2.21 1.54
CA ILE A 32 -3.59 -3.46 1.40
C ILE A 32 -4.44 -4.53 2.07
N LYS A 33 -5.09 -5.36 1.25
CA LYS A 33 -5.96 -6.42 1.72
C LYS A 33 -5.16 -7.70 1.93
N CYS A 34 -5.35 -8.32 3.08
CA CYS A 34 -4.78 -9.63 3.39
C CYS A 34 -5.81 -10.73 3.12
N GLY A 35 -5.34 -11.94 2.77
CA GLY A 35 -6.20 -13.12 2.61
C GLY A 35 -7.02 -13.49 3.86
N CYS A 36 -6.64 -13.02 5.05
CA CYS A 36 -7.41 -13.20 6.29
C CYS A 36 -8.58 -12.20 6.46
N ASN A 37 -8.91 -11.43 5.41
CA ASN A 37 -9.92 -10.36 5.39
C ASN A 37 -9.61 -9.15 6.27
N ALA A 38 -8.39 -9.04 6.80
CA ALA A 38 -7.91 -7.81 7.43
C ALA A 38 -7.37 -6.86 6.35
N SER A 39 -7.60 -5.56 6.53
CA SER A 39 -7.19 -4.54 5.58
C SER A 39 -6.38 -3.45 6.27
N TYR A 40 -5.23 -3.12 5.72
CA TYR A 40 -4.52 -1.89 6.07
C TYR A 40 -4.98 -0.78 5.13
N ILE A 41 -5.28 0.39 5.66
CA ILE A 41 -5.69 1.54 4.88
C ILE A 41 -4.69 2.65 5.11
N GLY A 42 -4.20 3.26 4.04
CA GLY A 42 -3.23 4.34 4.13
C GLY A 42 -3.57 5.46 3.17
N GLU A 43 -3.17 6.68 3.53
CA GLU A 43 -3.01 7.75 2.55
C GLU A 43 -1.57 7.89 2.08
N THR A 44 -1.38 8.44 0.88
CA THR A 44 -0.07 8.88 0.44
C THR A 44 -0.16 10.02 -0.58
N GLY A 45 0.79 10.95 -0.46
CA GLY A 45 1.10 11.92 -1.51
C GLY A 45 1.87 11.33 -2.70
N ASN A 46 2.44 10.12 -2.58
CA ASN A 46 3.16 9.44 -3.66
C ASN A 46 2.26 8.40 -4.36
N SER A 47 2.83 7.54 -5.20
CA SER A 47 2.10 6.42 -5.80
C SER A 47 1.83 5.31 -4.77
N LEU A 48 0.79 4.49 -5.04
CA LEU A 48 0.53 3.26 -4.27
C LEU A 48 1.73 2.31 -4.31
N LEU A 49 2.35 2.16 -5.49
CA LEU A 49 3.46 1.24 -5.68
C LEU A 49 4.67 1.62 -4.83
N ASP A 50 4.97 2.90 -4.69
CA ASP A 50 6.09 3.36 -3.85
C ASP A 50 5.85 3.02 -2.38
N ARG A 51 4.64 3.29 -1.86
CA ARG A 51 4.29 2.91 -0.49
C ARG A 51 4.30 1.42 -0.27
N PHE A 52 3.76 0.65 -1.21
CA PHE A 52 3.78 -0.80 -1.14
C PHE A 52 5.21 -1.34 -1.15
N ARG A 53 6.09 -0.77 -1.98
CA ARG A 53 7.52 -1.11 -2.00
C ARG A 53 8.18 -0.81 -0.65
N ASP A 54 7.85 0.29 0.00
CA ASP A 54 8.39 0.62 1.32
C ASP A 54 7.95 -0.38 2.39
N HIS A 55 6.67 -0.78 2.39
CA HIS A 55 6.19 -1.88 3.23
C HIS A 55 6.94 -3.18 2.95
N MET A 56 7.15 -3.54 1.68
CA MET A 56 7.87 -4.75 1.30
C MET A 56 9.35 -4.71 1.68
N LYS A 57 10.01 -3.54 1.60
CA LYS A 57 11.39 -3.38 2.08
C LYS A 57 11.49 -3.65 3.58
N ALA A 58 10.59 -3.07 4.37
CA ALA A 58 10.56 -3.30 5.81
C ALA A 58 10.27 -4.78 6.14
N LEU A 59 9.34 -5.40 5.41
CA LEU A 59 9.00 -6.82 5.53
C LEU A 59 10.16 -7.75 5.14
N ASN A 60 10.89 -7.44 4.08
CA ASN A 60 12.09 -8.18 3.69
C ASN A 60 13.21 -8.03 4.72
N SER A 61 13.35 -6.86 5.34
CA SER A 61 14.28 -6.66 6.46
C SER A 61 13.88 -7.50 7.68
N TYR A 62 12.58 -7.63 7.96
CA TYR A 62 12.08 -8.54 9.00
C TYR A 62 12.45 -10.00 8.70
N ARG A 63 12.10 -10.49 7.50
CA ARG A 63 12.40 -11.87 7.07
C ARG A 63 13.90 -12.18 7.10
N THR A 64 14.72 -11.24 6.64
CA THR A 64 16.19 -11.39 6.67
C THR A 64 16.69 -11.53 8.11
N ALA A 65 16.17 -10.73 9.04
CA ALA A 65 16.53 -10.82 10.45
C ALA A 65 16.06 -12.13 11.10
N GLU A 66 14.87 -12.61 10.72
CA GLU A 66 14.31 -13.88 11.17
C GLU A 66 15.15 -15.06 10.66
N GLU A 67 15.58 -15.06 9.41
CA GLU A 67 16.49 -16.06 8.84
C GLU A 67 17.86 -16.06 9.56
N GLU A 68 18.38 -14.88 9.91
CA GLU A 68 19.63 -14.73 10.68
C GLU A 68 19.51 -15.34 12.08
N LEU A 69 18.39 -15.06 12.75
CA LEU A 69 18.09 -15.63 14.07
C LEU A 69 17.95 -17.15 14.02
N ASN A 70 17.32 -17.67 12.97
CA ASN A 70 17.10 -19.10 12.77
C ASN A 70 18.34 -19.84 12.23
N GLY A 71 19.45 -19.14 11.97
CA GLY A 71 20.68 -19.74 11.42
C GLY A 71 20.56 -20.25 9.98
N THR A 72 19.45 -19.98 9.30
CA THR A 72 19.20 -20.39 7.90
C THR A 72 19.69 -19.35 6.89
N TYR A 73 20.09 -18.17 7.39
CA TYR A 73 20.57 -17.08 6.57
C TYR A 73 21.87 -17.42 5.82
N ARG A 74 21.80 -17.35 4.49
CA ARG A 74 22.99 -17.42 3.64
C ARG A 74 23.66 -16.06 3.58
N LYS A 75 24.90 -15.96 4.09
CA LYS A 75 25.72 -14.73 4.00
C LYS A 75 25.74 -14.20 2.57
N ARG A 76 25.13 -13.04 2.35
CA ARG A 76 25.25 -12.29 1.09
C ARG A 76 26.50 -11.40 1.12
N ARG A 77 27.05 -11.09 -0.06
CA ARG A 77 28.09 -10.07 -0.19
C ARG A 77 27.52 -8.71 0.26
N GLY A 78 28.22 -8.02 1.15
CA GLY A 78 27.82 -6.71 1.65
C GLY A 78 28.24 -6.46 3.09
N ARG A 79 27.86 -5.28 3.60
CA ARG A 79 28.12 -4.90 4.99
C ARG A 79 27.23 -5.73 5.93
N PRO A 80 27.80 -6.42 6.93
CA PRO A 80 27.02 -7.09 7.97
C PRO A 80 26.10 -6.09 8.68
N ARG A 81 24.94 -6.56 9.14
CA ARG A 81 24.08 -5.75 9.99
C ARG A 81 24.80 -5.42 11.29
N THR A 82 24.63 -4.18 11.74
CA THR A 82 25.20 -3.73 13.02
C THR A 82 24.26 -4.03 14.19
N THR A 83 22.96 -4.09 13.93
CA THR A 83 21.93 -4.36 14.96
C THR A 83 21.70 -5.86 15.11
N PRO A 84 21.55 -6.38 16.35
CA PRO A 84 21.17 -7.77 16.59
C PRO A 84 19.86 -8.16 15.87
N PRO A 85 19.70 -9.42 15.42
CA PRO A 85 18.53 -9.84 14.66
C PRO A 85 17.19 -9.53 15.33
N ILE A 86 17.07 -9.81 16.64
CA ILE A 86 15.84 -9.59 17.42
C ILE A 86 15.43 -8.11 17.43
N GLU A 87 16.35 -7.21 17.79
CA GLU A 87 16.08 -5.76 17.79
C GLU A 87 15.68 -5.27 16.40
N ALA A 88 16.27 -5.87 15.38
CA ALA A 88 16.03 -5.47 14.02
C ALA A 88 14.67 -5.99 13.48
N MET A 89 14.20 -7.14 13.96
CA MET A 89 12.84 -7.63 13.75
C MET A 89 11.82 -6.69 14.41
N GLU A 90 12.05 -6.31 15.66
CA GLU A 90 11.19 -5.39 16.40
C GLU A 90 11.15 -4.00 15.75
N LYS A 91 12.30 -3.48 15.30
CA LYS A 91 12.35 -2.25 14.51
C LYS A 91 11.51 -2.33 13.23
N ALA A 92 11.56 -3.45 12.53
CA ALA A 92 10.78 -3.66 11.31
C ALA A 92 9.28 -3.70 11.62
N LYS A 93 8.85 -4.43 12.65
CA LYS A 93 7.45 -4.42 13.13
C LYS A 93 7.02 -3.00 13.49
N ASN A 94 7.79 -2.29 14.31
CA ASN A 94 7.44 -0.93 14.76
C ASN A 94 7.32 0.08 13.61
N SER A 95 8.10 -0.09 12.54
CA SER A 95 8.02 0.81 11.38
C SER A 95 6.74 0.67 10.54
N SER A 96 6.01 -0.45 10.64
CA SER A 96 4.83 -0.68 9.81
C SER A 96 3.85 -1.70 10.38
N ALA A 97 2.59 -1.28 10.54
CA ALA A 97 1.49 -2.16 10.92
C ALA A 97 1.29 -3.34 9.95
N VAL A 98 1.61 -3.15 8.66
CA VAL A 98 1.58 -4.22 7.64
C VAL A 98 2.63 -5.29 7.94
N VAL A 99 3.83 -4.89 8.38
CA VAL A 99 4.92 -5.82 8.73
C VAL A 99 4.58 -6.57 10.01
N GLU A 100 4.08 -5.86 11.02
CA GLU A 100 3.58 -6.48 12.25
C GLU A 100 2.52 -7.55 11.95
N HIS A 101 1.52 -7.22 11.15
CA HIS A 101 0.50 -8.17 10.74
C HIS A 101 1.07 -9.37 9.97
N ALA A 102 1.92 -9.12 8.98
CA ALA A 102 2.50 -10.17 8.14
C ALA A 102 3.49 -11.08 8.89
N SER A 103 4.03 -10.63 10.02
CA SER A 103 4.83 -11.49 10.91
C SER A 103 3.99 -12.59 11.57
N GLN A 104 2.68 -12.40 11.67
CA GLN A 104 1.74 -13.32 12.31
C GLN A 104 0.78 -13.98 11.30
N CYS A 105 0.84 -13.56 10.03
CA CYS A 105 -0.09 -13.99 9.00
C CYS A 105 0.64 -14.25 7.68
N SER A 106 0.61 -15.49 7.21
CA SER A 106 1.31 -15.93 5.99
C SER A 106 0.51 -15.71 4.70
N ASN A 107 -0.64 -15.05 4.77
CA ASN A 107 -1.48 -14.80 3.60
C ASN A 107 -0.90 -13.69 2.71
N ASP A 108 -1.25 -13.75 1.43
CA ASP A 108 -0.83 -12.74 0.46
C ASP A 108 -1.44 -11.36 0.77
N LEU A 109 -0.64 -10.32 0.50
CA LEU A 109 -1.01 -8.92 0.62
C LEU A 109 -1.27 -8.33 -0.77
N GLN A 110 -2.48 -7.80 -0.98
CA GLN A 110 -2.92 -7.24 -2.25
C GLN A 110 -3.14 -5.73 -2.14
N PRO A 111 -2.28 -4.89 -2.75
CA PRO A 111 -2.49 -3.45 -2.77
C PRO A 111 -3.57 -3.06 -3.78
N ARG A 112 -4.45 -2.14 -3.39
CA ARG A 112 -5.54 -1.60 -4.22
C ARG A 112 -5.75 -0.11 -3.94
N ILE A 113 -5.98 0.67 -5.00
CA ILE A 113 -6.40 2.06 -4.85
C ILE A 113 -7.90 2.09 -4.49
N ILE A 114 -8.24 2.74 -3.38
CA ILE A 114 -9.65 2.99 -2.99
C ILE A 114 -10.15 4.22 -3.75
N CYS A 115 -9.45 5.34 -3.62
CA CYS A 115 -9.78 6.58 -4.32
C CYS A 115 -8.56 7.49 -4.48
N ARG A 116 -8.65 8.44 -5.42
CA ARG A 116 -7.68 9.53 -5.55
C ARG A 116 -8.21 10.79 -4.91
N GLU A 117 -7.31 11.53 -4.28
CA GLU A 117 -7.60 12.79 -3.63
C GLU A 117 -6.30 13.60 -3.52
N SER A 118 -6.25 14.74 -4.19
CA SER A 118 -5.05 15.58 -4.22
C SER A 118 -4.86 16.35 -2.92
N GLN A 119 -5.95 16.69 -2.23
CA GLN A 119 -5.89 17.43 -0.98
C GLN A 119 -5.53 16.52 0.20
N PHE A 120 -4.43 16.82 0.87
CA PHE A 120 -3.94 16.04 2.00
C PHE A 120 -4.98 15.89 3.12
N ARG A 121 -5.65 16.98 3.51
CA ARG A 121 -6.67 16.94 4.57
C ARG A 121 -7.86 16.05 4.21
N LEU A 122 -8.31 16.08 2.96
CA LEU A 122 -9.39 15.21 2.49
C LEU A 122 -8.94 13.75 2.42
N ARG A 123 -7.67 13.47 2.07
CA ARG A 123 -7.11 12.12 2.16
C ARG A 123 -7.16 11.58 3.58
N GLN A 124 -6.71 12.35 4.57
CA GLN A 124 -6.75 11.96 5.98
C GLN A 124 -8.18 11.65 6.44
N ILE A 125 -9.15 12.48 6.07
CA ILE A 125 -10.57 12.25 6.38
C ILE A 125 -11.05 10.95 5.73
N LYS A 126 -10.82 10.76 4.43
CA LYS A 126 -11.22 9.53 3.72
C LYS A 126 -10.58 8.29 4.33
N GLU A 127 -9.28 8.33 4.59
CA GLU A 127 -8.54 7.26 5.28
C GLU A 127 -9.20 6.89 6.60
N SER A 128 -9.45 7.87 7.48
CA SER A 128 -10.08 7.63 8.78
C SER A 128 -11.47 6.99 8.67
N LEU A 129 -12.27 7.42 7.69
CA LEU A 129 -13.58 6.84 7.41
C LEU A 129 -13.48 5.38 6.97
N PHE A 130 -12.51 5.07 6.09
CA PHE A 130 -12.28 3.69 5.67
C PHE A 130 -11.75 2.83 6.82
N ILE A 131 -10.84 3.35 7.67
CA ILE A 131 -10.31 2.60 8.83
C ILE A 131 -11.44 2.20 9.77
N ARG A 132 -12.37 3.12 10.06
CA ARG A 132 -13.49 2.88 10.99
C ARG A 132 -14.52 1.88 10.45
N ASN A 133 -14.68 1.81 9.13
CA ASN A 133 -15.72 1.00 8.48
C ASN A 133 -15.25 -0.40 8.07
N ASN A 134 -13.96 -0.71 8.19
CA ASN A 134 -13.38 -2.00 7.77
C ASN A 134 -12.70 -2.71 8.95
N ARG A 135 -12.45 -4.02 8.81
CA ARG A 135 -11.60 -4.77 9.75
C ARG A 135 -10.15 -4.34 9.58
N SER A 136 -9.75 -3.30 10.30
CA SER A 136 -8.49 -2.59 10.09
C SER A 136 -7.28 -3.27 10.74
N ILE A 137 -6.17 -3.35 10.00
CA ILE A 137 -4.82 -3.65 10.50
C ILE A 137 -4.16 -2.41 11.16
N ASN A 138 -4.63 -1.22 10.81
CA ASN A 138 -4.13 0.05 11.34
C ASN A 138 -4.08 0.06 12.87
N ARG A 139 -3.00 0.64 13.42
CA ARG A 139 -2.83 0.84 14.87
C ARG A 139 -3.70 1.99 15.39
N ASP A 140 -3.85 3.03 14.59
CA ASP A 140 -4.68 4.19 14.87
C ASP A 140 -6.04 4.13 14.13
N LYS A 141 -6.95 5.05 14.47
CA LYS A 141 -8.29 5.19 13.87
C LYS A 141 -8.38 6.36 12.87
N GLY A 142 -7.23 6.85 12.39
CA GLY A 142 -7.10 8.05 11.58
C GLY A 142 -7.47 9.34 12.33
N VAL A 143 -7.66 10.42 11.57
CA VAL A 143 -8.09 11.71 12.12
C VAL A 143 -9.50 11.64 12.70
N GLU A 144 -9.80 12.52 13.65
CA GLU A 144 -11.17 12.72 14.10
C GLU A 144 -12.02 13.29 12.97
N VAL A 145 -13.16 12.65 12.73
CA VAL A 145 -14.18 13.10 11.80
C VAL A 145 -15.41 13.47 12.61
N SER A 146 -15.96 14.66 12.35
CA SER A 146 -17.20 15.14 12.97
C SER A 146 -18.30 14.07 12.87
N SER A 147 -19.07 13.93 13.95
CA SER A 147 -20.18 12.98 14.07
C SER A 147 -21.19 13.08 12.93
N ILE A 148 -21.32 14.25 12.30
CA ILE A 148 -22.19 14.49 11.13
C ILE A 148 -21.81 13.57 9.96
N TRP A 149 -20.51 13.45 9.66
CA TRP A 149 -20.04 12.57 8.57
C TRP A 149 -20.27 11.10 8.87
N THR A 150 -20.05 10.68 10.13
CA THR A 150 -20.33 9.32 10.59
C THR A 150 -21.82 8.99 10.46
N ALA A 151 -22.70 9.92 10.85
CA ALA A 151 -24.15 9.78 10.71
C ALA A 151 -24.58 9.65 9.24
N LEU A 152 -24.07 10.47 8.34
CA LEU A 152 -24.40 10.42 6.91
C LEU A 152 -23.99 9.09 6.25
N ILE A 153 -22.84 8.54 6.63
CA ILE A 153 -22.38 7.23 6.13
C ILE A 153 -23.28 6.11 6.66
N ASN A 154 -23.65 6.15 7.94
CA ASN A 154 -24.56 5.18 8.53
C ASN A 154 -25.96 5.24 7.91
N ILE A 155 -26.46 6.42 7.56
CA ILE A 155 -27.73 6.59 6.84
C ILE A 155 -27.66 5.96 5.45
N LYS A 156 -26.58 6.18 4.69
CA LYS A 156 -26.39 5.55 3.38
C LYS A 156 -26.26 4.03 3.47
N ASN A 157 -25.49 3.52 4.43
CA ASN A 157 -25.33 2.07 4.65
C ASN A 157 -26.63 1.41 5.16
N GLY A 158 -27.45 2.14 5.93
CA GLY A 158 -28.77 1.72 6.35
C GLY A 158 -29.80 1.62 5.22
N GLN A 159 -29.66 2.44 4.17
CA GLN A 159 -30.44 2.31 2.94
C GLN A 159 -29.98 1.11 2.09
N VAL A 160 -28.68 0.82 2.05
CA VAL A 160 -28.12 -0.36 1.36
C VAL A 160 -28.59 -1.67 2.00
N ASN A 161 -28.73 -1.74 3.34
CA ASN A 161 -29.26 -2.92 4.03
C ASN A 161 -30.75 -3.20 3.74
N ARG A 162 -31.53 -2.19 3.34
CA ARG A 162 -32.93 -2.37 2.93
C ARG A 162 -33.04 -2.91 1.49
N SER A 163 -32.04 -2.60 0.64
CA SER A 163 -31.93 -3.10 -0.74
C SER A 163 -31.26 -4.48 -0.85
N ILE A 164 -30.41 -4.87 0.12
CA ILE A 164 -29.75 -6.19 0.13
C ILE A 164 -30.74 -7.32 0.44
N SER A 165 -31.77 -7.07 1.25
CA SER A 165 -32.84 -8.05 1.51
C SER A 165 -33.61 -8.44 0.24
N THR A 166 -33.59 -7.60 -0.79
CA THR A 166 -34.30 -7.81 -2.06
C THR A 166 -33.37 -8.28 -3.19
N MET A 167 -32.05 -8.39 -2.96
CA MET A 167 -31.06 -8.89 -3.93
C MET A 167 -30.48 -10.27 -3.56
N LYS A 168 -31.27 -11.15 -2.93
CA LYS A 168 -30.93 -12.58 -2.74
C LYS A 168 -31.33 -13.49 -3.92
N THR A 169 -31.52 -12.95 -5.11
CA THR A 169 -31.81 -13.72 -6.33
C THR A 169 -31.00 -13.22 -7.53
N PHE A 170 -29.68 -13.20 -7.41
CA PHE A 170 -28.83 -13.25 -8.60
C PHE A 170 -27.80 -14.36 -8.41
N GLY A 171 -27.92 -15.38 -9.27
CA GLY A 171 -27.02 -16.52 -9.38
C GLY A 171 -25.59 -16.11 -9.79
N PRO A 172 -24.71 -17.09 -10.03
CA PRO A 172 -23.28 -16.89 -10.06
C PRO A 172 -22.86 -15.91 -11.16
N VAL A 173 -22.17 -14.83 -10.76
CA VAL A 173 -21.60 -13.85 -11.70
C VAL A 173 -20.43 -14.51 -12.43
N LYS A 174 -20.52 -14.53 -13.76
CA LYS A 174 -19.56 -15.11 -14.69
C LYS A 174 -18.17 -14.49 -14.52
N LYS A 175 -17.13 -15.33 -14.41
CA LYS A 175 -15.72 -14.93 -14.42
C LYS A 175 -15.39 -14.22 -15.73
N HIS A 176 -14.93 -12.98 -15.67
CA HIS A 176 -14.44 -12.25 -16.83
C HIS A 176 -12.96 -12.64 -17.11
N PRO A 177 -12.58 -13.02 -18.35
CA PRO A 177 -11.31 -13.71 -18.62
C PRO A 177 -10.05 -12.82 -18.68
N ALA A 178 -10.04 -11.61 -18.12
CA ALA A 178 -8.93 -10.65 -18.31
C ALA A 178 -8.01 -10.41 -17.10
N PHE A 179 -8.20 -11.07 -15.96
CA PHE A 179 -7.26 -11.03 -14.84
C PHE A 179 -6.51 -12.36 -14.70
N LYS A 180 -5.58 -12.61 -15.63
CA LYS A 180 -4.44 -13.51 -15.39
C LYS A 180 -3.22 -12.64 -15.13
N ILE A 181 -3.03 -12.20 -13.88
CA ILE A 181 -1.69 -11.82 -13.45
C ILE A 181 -0.97 -13.14 -13.23
N ASN A 182 -0.25 -13.58 -14.27
CA ASN A 182 0.50 -14.81 -14.27
C ASN A 182 1.65 -14.67 -13.27
N TYR A 183 1.50 -15.25 -12.08
CA TYR A 183 2.53 -15.34 -11.03
C TYR A 183 3.79 -16.10 -11.52
N GLU A 184 3.74 -16.71 -12.70
CA GLU A 184 4.85 -17.42 -13.34
C GLU A 184 5.79 -16.50 -14.17
N ASN A 185 5.39 -15.27 -14.51
CA ASN A 185 6.22 -14.37 -15.35
C ASN A 185 7.26 -13.53 -14.57
N THR A 186 7.24 -13.55 -13.24
CA THR A 186 8.32 -12.96 -12.42
C THR A 186 9.53 -13.89 -12.26
N LYS A 187 9.42 -15.17 -12.66
CA LYS A 187 10.53 -16.14 -12.67
C LYS A 187 11.40 -16.04 -13.93
N ALA A 188 10.91 -15.40 -15.00
CA ALA A 188 11.55 -15.37 -16.32
C ALA A 188 12.53 -14.20 -16.54
N ARG A 189 12.67 -13.24 -15.60
CA ARG A 189 13.68 -12.16 -15.67
C ARG A 189 14.87 -12.32 -14.71
N TYR A 190 15.00 -13.47 -14.04
CA TYR A 190 16.13 -13.78 -13.16
C TYR A 190 16.81 -15.13 -13.47
N LYS A 191 16.86 -15.52 -14.75
CA LYS A 191 17.65 -16.68 -15.21
C LYS A 191 18.45 -16.35 -16.47
N THR A 192 19.61 -15.74 -16.29
CA THR A 192 20.79 -15.91 -17.16
C THR A 192 22.06 -15.79 -16.33
N VAL A 193 22.43 -16.87 -15.64
CA VAL A 193 23.84 -17.26 -15.48
C VAL A 193 23.86 -18.79 -15.59
N ARG A 194 24.35 -19.26 -16.73
CA ARG A 194 24.69 -20.65 -17.01
C ARG A 194 26.06 -20.88 -16.34
N ILE A 195 26.16 -21.87 -15.47
CA ILE A 195 27.42 -22.30 -14.84
C ILE A 195 28.03 -23.38 -15.76
N PRO A 196 29.26 -23.23 -16.27
CA PRO A 196 30.13 -24.36 -16.57
C PRO A 196 30.69 -24.98 -15.29
#